data_AF-A0A4R2J7M0-F1
#
_entry.id   AF-A0A4R2J7M0-F1
#
_cell.length_a   1.000
_cell.length_b   1.000
_cell.length_c   1.000
_cell.angle_alpha   90.00
_cell.angle_beta   90.00
_cell.angle_gamma   90.00
#
_symmetry.space_group_name_H-M   'P 1'
#
loop_
_entity.id
_entity.type
_entity.pdbx_description
1 polymer ?
#
loop_
_entity_poly.entity_id
_entity_poly.type
_entity_poly.pdbx_seq_one_letter_code
_entity_poly.pdbx_strand_id
1 'polypeptide(L)'
;MKVGGRGKAGGVKVAATTEAVAATAKAVLGLDIKGHLVRKVMVTPAAEIEREFSFAFLLDRASRTFLALASASGGVDIEETPDSAERIPVDPIAGVGLAKAREICASAGLPDRAAPVIVQL
;
A
#
# COMPACT_ATOMS: atom_id res chain seq x y z
N MET A 1 -16.83 -1.64 -7.27
CA MET A 1 -15.86 -0.80 -6.52
C MET A 1 -15.17 -1.71 -5.50
N LYS A 2 -13.84 -1.62 -5.35
CA LYS A 2 -13.11 -2.33 -4.28
C LYS A 2 -12.90 -1.32 -3.14
N VAL A 3 -13.11 -1.71 -1.90
CA VAL A 3 -13.05 -0.79 -0.74
C VAL A 3 -11.80 -1.02 0.12
N GLY A 4 -11.18 0.09 0.52
CA GLY A 4 -10.13 0.12 1.55
C GLY A 4 -10.68 -0.02 2.97
N GLY A 5 -9.83 0.12 3.99
CA GLY A 5 -10.24 0.07 5.41
C GLY A 5 -10.61 -1.33 5.93
N ARG A 6 -10.25 -2.38 5.19
CA ARG A 6 -10.60 -3.78 5.53
C ARG A 6 -10.05 -4.23 6.88
N GLY A 7 -8.87 -3.76 7.29
CA GLY A 7 -8.29 -4.06 8.61
C GLY A 7 -9.14 -3.48 9.74
N LYS A 8 -9.46 -2.17 9.65
CA LYS A 8 -10.34 -1.47 10.61
C LYS A 8 -11.73 -2.11 10.68
N ALA A 9 -12.23 -2.64 9.57
CA ALA A 9 -13.52 -3.35 9.50
C ALA A 9 -13.47 -4.83 9.95
N GLY A 10 -12.33 -5.32 10.43
CA GLY A 10 -12.17 -6.71 10.90
C GLY A 10 -12.02 -7.76 9.80
N GLY A 11 -11.85 -7.34 8.54
CA GLY A 11 -11.65 -8.21 7.38
C GLY A 11 -10.20 -8.63 7.14
N VAL A 12 -9.24 -8.15 7.93
CA VAL A 12 -7.83 -8.58 7.91
C VAL A 12 -7.45 -9.03 9.33
N LYS A 13 -6.97 -10.26 9.47
CA LYS A 13 -6.66 -10.88 10.77
C LYS A 13 -5.44 -11.79 10.63
N VAL A 14 -4.62 -11.85 11.68
CA VAL A 14 -3.47 -12.75 11.79
C VAL A 14 -3.87 -13.99 12.59
N ALA A 15 -3.41 -15.17 12.17
CA ALA A 15 -3.66 -16.44 12.84
C ALA A 15 -2.39 -17.30 12.83
N ALA A 16 -2.08 -17.95 13.96
CA ALA A 16 -0.81 -18.65 14.17
C ALA A 16 -0.86 -20.16 13.85
N THR A 17 -2.05 -20.75 13.71
CA THR A 17 -2.22 -22.19 13.41
C THR A 17 -3.23 -22.38 12.29
N THR A 18 -3.19 -23.55 11.64
CA THR A 18 -4.13 -23.91 10.57
C THR A 18 -5.59 -23.88 11.05
N GLU A 19 -5.86 -24.30 12.28
CA GLU A 19 -7.19 -24.27 12.90
C GLU A 19 -7.64 -22.83 13.12
N ALA A 20 -6.74 -21.97 13.64
CA ALA A 20 -7.01 -20.57 13.84
C ALA A 20 -7.24 -19.84 12.50
N VAL A 21 -6.53 -20.20 11.44
CA VAL A 21 -6.76 -19.70 10.08
C VAL A 21 -8.18 -20.05 9.61
N ALA A 22 -8.59 -21.31 9.77
CA ALA A 22 -9.93 -21.75 9.35
C ALA A 22 -11.05 -21.04 10.14
N ALA A 23 -10.89 -20.90 11.46
CA ALA A 23 -11.85 -20.18 12.31
C ALA A 23 -11.94 -18.70 11.94
N THR A 24 -10.79 -18.06 11.74
CA THR A 24 -10.69 -16.65 11.34
C THR A 24 -11.30 -16.41 9.96
N ALA A 25 -11.01 -17.27 8.99
CA ALA A 25 -11.58 -17.22 7.65
C ALA A 25 -13.11 -17.30 7.68
N LYS A 26 -13.68 -18.22 8.47
CA LYS A 26 -15.13 -18.34 8.66
C LYS A 26 -15.75 -17.08 9.26
N ALA A 27 -15.05 -16.43 10.20
CA ALA A 27 -15.53 -15.18 10.81
C ALA A 27 -15.45 -13.98 9.86
N VAL A 28 -14.56 -14.00 8.87
CA VAL A 28 -14.42 -12.94 7.86
C VAL A 28 -15.38 -13.14 6.68
N LEU A 29 -15.60 -14.39 6.26
CA LEU A 29 -16.60 -14.72 5.25
C LEU A 29 -17.99 -14.32 5.72
N GLY A 30 -18.74 -13.63 4.86
CA GLY A 30 -20.07 -13.12 5.20
C GLY A 30 -20.09 -11.79 5.94
N LEU A 31 -18.94 -11.21 6.30
CA LEU A 31 -18.90 -9.82 6.78
C LEU A 31 -19.36 -8.87 5.68
N ASP A 32 -20.10 -7.83 6.06
CA ASP A 32 -20.30 -6.65 5.25
C ASP A 32 -19.18 -5.64 5.55
N ILE A 33 -18.36 -5.32 4.54
CA ILE A 33 -17.35 -4.27 4.63
C ILE A 33 -17.77 -3.12 3.73
N LYS A 34 -18.31 -2.06 4.33
CA LYS A 34 -18.75 -0.83 3.63
C LYS A 34 -19.75 -1.09 2.48
N GLY A 35 -20.75 -1.94 2.72
CA GLY A 35 -21.78 -2.34 1.75
C GLY A 35 -21.36 -3.51 0.84
N HIS A 36 -20.26 -4.19 1.15
CA HIS A 36 -19.74 -5.28 0.33
C HIS A 36 -19.61 -6.57 1.13
N LEU A 37 -20.44 -7.56 0.78
CA LEU A 37 -20.39 -8.90 1.35
C LEU A 37 -19.11 -9.64 0.96
N VAL A 38 -18.35 -10.10 1.94
CA VAL A 38 -17.13 -10.89 1.74
C VAL A 38 -17.48 -12.33 1.34
N ARG A 39 -17.14 -12.71 0.11
CA ARG A 39 -17.43 -14.05 -0.46
C ARG A 39 -16.21 -14.96 -0.57
N LYS A 40 -15.01 -14.38 -0.48
CA LYS A 40 -13.73 -15.09 -0.61
C LYS A 40 -12.72 -14.44 0.33
N VAL A 41 -11.82 -15.25 0.86
CA VAL A 41 -10.67 -14.80 1.67
C VAL A 41 -9.37 -15.20 0.99
N MET A 42 -8.35 -14.36 1.12
CA MET A 42 -6.99 -14.68 0.72
C MET A 42 -6.22 -15.08 1.98
N VAL A 43 -5.56 -16.23 1.95
CA VAL A 43 -4.66 -16.68 3.01
C VAL A 43 -3.25 -16.58 2.49
N THR A 44 -2.37 -15.95 3.26
CA THR A 44 -0.96 -15.72 2.91
C THR A 44 -0.12 -15.90 4.17
N PRO A 45 1.16 -16.32 4.05
CA PRO A 45 2.09 -16.23 5.16
C PRO A 45 2.09 -14.82 5.76
N ALA A 46 2.10 -14.74 7.09
CA ALA A 46 2.31 -13.48 7.78
C ALA A 46 3.78 -13.07 7.60
N ALA A 47 4.01 -11.79 7.33
CA ALA A 47 5.34 -11.22 7.30
C ALA A 47 5.67 -10.62 8.66
N GLU A 48 6.92 -10.74 9.10
CA GLU A 48 7.44 -9.89 10.16
C GLU A 48 7.75 -8.52 9.57
N ILE A 49 6.99 -7.52 9.99
CA ILE A 49 7.06 -6.17 9.44
C ILE A 49 7.87 -5.29 10.39
N GLU A 50 9.12 -5.01 10.02
CA GLU A 50 9.99 -4.09 10.77
C GLU A 50 9.52 -2.64 10.63
N ARG A 51 9.20 -2.23 9.40
CA ARG A 51 8.77 -0.87 9.05
C ARG A 51 7.80 -0.90 7.88
N GLU A 52 6.80 -0.02 7.92
CA GLU A 52 5.83 0.18 6.84
C GLU A 52 6.06 1.50 6.15
N PHE A 53 5.85 1.53 4.83
CA PHE A 53 5.97 2.71 3.99
C PHE A 53 4.72 2.83 3.13
N SER A 54 4.33 4.05 2.78
CA SER A 54 3.27 4.30 1.80
C SER A 54 3.90 4.70 0.47
N PHE A 55 3.45 4.09 -0.62
CA PHE A 55 3.93 4.40 -1.96
C PHE A 55 2.83 4.22 -2.99
N ALA A 56 2.69 5.16 -3.92
CA ALA A 56 1.78 5.07 -5.05
C ALA A 56 2.27 5.90 -6.23
N PHE A 57 1.94 5.44 -7.45
CA PHE A 57 1.96 6.30 -8.63
C PHE A 57 0.55 6.78 -8.93
N LEU A 58 0.42 8.08 -9.16
CA LEU A 58 -0.84 8.74 -9.50
C LEU A 58 -0.68 9.51 -10.80
N LEU A 59 -1.77 9.67 -11.54
CA LEU A 59 -1.82 10.63 -12.62
C LEU A 59 -2.15 12.01 -12.05
N ASP A 60 -1.20 12.93 -12.08
CA ASP A 60 -1.45 14.33 -11.78
C ASP A 60 -1.99 15.04 -13.03
N ARG A 61 -3.30 15.25 -13.04
CA ARG A 61 -3.99 15.91 -14.15
C ARG A 61 -3.66 17.39 -14.27
N ALA A 62 -3.34 18.07 -13.17
CA ALA A 62 -3.04 19.50 -13.19
C ALA A 62 -1.70 19.74 -13.90
N SER A 63 -0.69 18.96 -13.52
CA SER A 63 0.65 19.02 -14.12
C SER A 63 0.77 18.18 -15.40
N ARG A 64 -0.28 17.44 -15.78
CA ARG A 64 -0.33 16.54 -16.95
C ARG A 64 0.81 15.51 -16.97
N THR A 65 1.17 15.00 -15.80
CA THR A 65 2.29 14.08 -15.63
C THR A 65 1.99 13.03 -14.56
N PHE A 66 2.88 12.05 -14.38
CA PHE A 66 2.78 11.11 -13.27
C PHE A 66 3.41 11.67 -12.00
N LEU A 67 2.90 11.23 -10.85
CA LEU A 67 3.38 11.62 -9.54
C LEU A 67 3.68 10.37 -8.72
N ALA A 68 4.90 10.27 -8.21
CA ALA A 68 5.23 9.35 -7.13
C ALA A 68 4.82 10.02 -5.81
N LEU A 69 3.91 9.38 -5.09
CA LEU A 69 3.52 9.77 -3.75
C LEU A 69 4.13 8.78 -2.77
N ALA A 70 4.99 9.24 -1.88
CA ALA A 70 5.77 8.35 -1.02
C ALA A 70 5.89 8.90 0.41
N SER A 71 5.84 8.03 1.41
CA SER A 71 5.99 8.41 2.82
C SER A 71 6.66 7.32 3.65
N ALA A 72 7.53 7.76 4.57
CA ALA A 72 8.11 6.94 5.63
C ALA A 72 7.09 6.41 6.64
N SER A 73 5.88 6.98 6.68
CA SER A 73 4.79 6.58 7.56
C SER A 73 3.80 5.68 6.79
N GLY A 74 4.09 4.38 6.76
CA GLY A 74 3.13 3.39 6.24
C GLY A 74 1.94 3.14 7.17
N GLY A 75 0.90 2.50 6.63
CA GLY A 75 -0.30 2.12 7.40
C GLY A 75 -1.24 3.29 7.77
N VAL A 76 -0.87 4.53 7.44
CA VAL A 76 -1.70 5.72 7.62
C VAL A 76 -2.60 5.92 6.39
N ASP A 77 -3.85 6.32 6.62
CA ASP A 77 -4.71 6.81 5.54
C ASP A 77 -4.13 8.14 5.05
N ILE A 78 -3.28 8.07 4.02
CA ILE A 78 -2.62 9.25 3.43
C ILE A 78 -3.62 10.29 2.89
N GLU A 79 -4.86 9.85 2.64
CA GLU A 79 -5.99 10.70 2.27
C GLU A 79 -6.37 11.67 3.40
N GLU A 80 -6.19 11.27 4.66
CA GLU A 80 -6.47 12.09 5.85
C GLU A 80 -5.26 12.92 6.30
N THR A 81 -4.05 12.62 5.78
CA THR A 81 -2.80 13.30 6.14
C THR A 81 -1.95 13.65 4.90
N PRO A 82 -2.48 14.46 3.96
CA PRO A 82 -1.85 14.69 2.65
C PRO A 82 -0.48 15.39 2.71
N ASP A 83 -0.16 16.07 3.82
CA ASP A 83 1.13 16.75 4.04
C ASP A 83 2.24 15.81 4.54
N SER A 84 1.90 14.55 4.85
CA SER A 84 2.85 13.56 5.36
C SER A 84 3.58 12.77 4.25
N ALA A 85 3.29 13.08 2.99
CA ALA A 85 3.81 12.35 1.84
C ALA A 85 4.52 13.29 0.85
N GLU A 86 5.69 12.86 0.40
CA GLU A 86 6.46 13.52 -0.63
C GLU A 86 5.83 13.30 -2.00
N ARG A 87 5.83 14.37 -2.80
CA ARG A 87 5.21 14.44 -4.13
C ARG A 87 6.31 14.64 -5.17
N ILE A 88 6.79 13.55 -5.77
CA ILE A 88 7.87 13.60 -6.75
C ILE A 88 7.31 13.42 -8.17
N PRO A 89 7.41 14.44 -9.05
CA PRO A 89 7.01 14.30 -10.45
C PRO A 89 7.85 13.25 -11.18
N VAL A 90 7.17 12.44 -12.00
CA VAL A 90 7.76 11.43 -12.87
C VAL A 90 7.51 11.85 -14.31
N ASP A 91 8.59 11.92 -15.08
CA ASP A 91 8.53 12.19 -16.52
C ASP A 91 7.82 11.02 -17.22
N PRO A 92 6.78 11.27 -18.04
CA PRO A 92 5.98 10.22 -18.65
C PRO A 92 6.68 9.50 -19.82
N ILE A 93 7.76 10.08 -20.36
CA ILE A 93 8.55 9.50 -21.45
C ILE A 93 9.73 8.71 -20.89
N ALA A 94 10.47 9.28 -19.93
CA ALA A 94 11.63 8.64 -19.34
C ALA A 94 11.25 7.57 -18.29
N GLY A 95 10.09 7.74 -17.62
CA GLY A 95 9.62 6.84 -16.58
C GLY A 95 10.54 6.83 -15.34
N VAL A 96 10.49 5.72 -14.59
CA VAL A 96 11.26 5.55 -13.35
C VAL A 96 12.40 4.57 -13.55
N GLY A 97 13.56 5.09 -13.93
CA GLY A 97 14.82 4.36 -13.84
C GLY A 97 15.38 4.32 -12.42
N LEU A 98 16.44 3.54 -12.21
CA LEU A 98 17.05 3.35 -10.88
C LEU A 98 17.51 4.66 -10.22
N ALA A 99 17.99 5.63 -11.01
CA ALA A 99 18.40 6.93 -10.51
C ALA A 99 17.20 7.71 -9.92
N LYS A 100 16.09 7.79 -10.66
CA LYS A 100 14.85 8.43 -10.19
C LYS A 100 14.25 7.67 -9.00
N ALA A 101 14.32 6.34 -9.00
CA ALA A 101 13.85 5.54 -7.85
C ALA A 101 14.64 5.83 -6.56
N ARG A 102 15.97 6.00 -6.66
CA ARG A 102 16.80 6.40 -5.51
C ARG A 102 16.51 7.83 -5.04
N GLU A 103 16.27 8.75 -5.97
CA GLU A 103 15.83 10.11 -5.64
C GLU A 103 14.52 10.08 -4.85
N ILE A 104 13.52 9.34 -5.32
CA ILE A 104 12.26 9.11 -4.61
C ILE A 104 12.51 8.55 -3.21
N CYS A 105 13.37 7.53 -3.08
CA CYS A 105 13.68 6.95 -1.79
C CYS A 105 14.27 7.97 -0.81
N ALA A 106 15.28 8.72 -1.27
CA ALA A 106 15.95 9.72 -0.46
C ALA A 106 15.01 10.85 -0.02
N SER A 107 14.18 11.36 -0.94
CA SER A 107 13.20 12.40 -0.63
C SER A 107 12.19 11.95 0.42
N ALA A 108 11.64 10.74 0.26
CA ALA A 108 10.53 10.26 1.09
C ALA A 108 10.95 9.45 2.33
N GLY A 109 12.26 9.33 2.60
CA GLY A 109 12.79 8.56 3.72
C GLY A 109 12.59 7.05 3.59
N LEU A 110 12.45 6.54 2.37
CA LEU A 110 12.39 5.10 2.09
C LEU A 110 13.82 4.53 2.04
N PRO A 111 14.02 3.27 2.42
CA PRO A 111 15.34 2.66 2.37
C PRO A 111 15.79 2.44 0.92
N ASP A 112 17.07 2.65 0.61
CA ASP A 112 17.64 2.48 -0.73
C ASP A 112 17.35 1.12 -1.38
N ARG A 113 17.18 0.07 -0.55
CA ARG A 113 16.79 -1.27 -1.01
C ARG A 113 15.41 -1.32 -1.67
N ALA A 114 14.57 -0.29 -1.49
CA ALA A 114 13.27 -0.17 -2.15
C ALA A 114 13.39 0.33 -3.60
N ALA A 115 14.50 0.96 -3.99
CA ALA A 115 14.64 1.54 -5.32
C ALA A 115 14.45 0.51 -6.47
N PRO A 116 15.00 -0.71 -6.41
CA PRO A 116 14.73 -1.73 -7.44
C PRO A 116 13.26 -2.16 -7.51
N VAL A 117 12.55 -2.14 -6.38
CA VAL A 117 11.11 -2.46 -6.32
C VAL A 117 10.31 -1.36 -7.01
N ILE A 118 10.63 -0.09 -6.73
CA ILE A 118 9.96 1.08 -7.31
C ILE A 118 10.07 1.09 -8.85
N VAL A 119 11.20 0.64 -9.40
CA VAL A 119 11.39 0.52 -10.86
C VAL A 119 10.43 -0.48 -11.52
N GLN A 120 9.92 -1.46 -10.75
CA GLN A 120 9.06 -2.54 -11.25
C GLN A 120 7.56 -2.30 -11.01
N LEU A 121 7.19 -1.23 -10.30
CA LEU A 121 5.80 -0.86 -10.01
C LEU A 121 5.16 -0.09 -11.18
#